data_AF-A0A317FM06-F1
#
_entry.id   AF-A0A317FM06-F1
#
_cell.length_a   1.000
_cell.length_b   1.000
_cell.length_c   1.000
_cell.angle_alpha   90.00
_cell.angle_beta   90.00
_cell.angle_gamma   90.00
#
_symmetry.space_group_name_H-M   'P 1'
#
loop_
_entity.id
_entity.type
_entity.pdbx_description
1 polymer ?
#
loop_
_entity_poly.entity_id
_entity_poly.type
_entity_poly.pdbx_seq_one_letter_code
_entity_poly.pdbx_strand_id
1 'polypeptide(L)'
;MGRAQRLCRQPCRLGPQCPRAAGGAAVPRQARRERHGAARRGGELPVLHRRQRIRRALHGRPFRHPRLRLHHRAGRRGRGSRRRGAVTVVLLHGIGGPSWGDLLPDAMHWPMPGFCGTPALPEMTFAALADALMDSLDVNIVRQAVLVGHSMGGMLAQEVYARFPHRVSKMVLYATTPAFGGRDPAFAEAFLKARLGPLEGGRTMAEAAPEMLAGMFEPGADPDAMPRAIAATAAVPAEVYRDTLRCLTTFDRRADLPNIAVPTLLIAGERDQAAPLKTMQRMAETIPGSRLVVIPGAGHMVHLERPAEFRAALLPFLAE
;
A
#
# COMPACT_ATOMS: atom_id res chain seq x y z
N MET A 1 54.72 -5.15 51.09
CA MET A 1 54.56 -3.80 50.50
C MET A 1 53.07 -3.61 50.22
N GLY A 2 52.36 -2.53 50.55
CA GLY A 2 52.71 -1.33 51.33
C GLY A 2 51.82 -0.13 50.94
N ARG A 3 50.85 0.25 51.81
CA ARG A 3 50.11 1.55 51.96
C ARG A 3 49.89 2.45 50.71
N ALA A 4 48.66 2.76 50.25
CA ALA A 4 47.57 3.56 50.85
C ALA A 4 47.63 5.10 50.61
N GLN A 5 46.45 5.75 50.65
CA GLN A 5 46.15 7.21 50.68
C GLN A 5 46.03 7.92 49.31
N ARG A 6 44.83 8.39 48.92
CA ARG A 6 44.17 9.70 49.19
C ARG A 6 44.81 10.90 48.49
N LEU A 7 44.03 11.64 47.68
CA LEU A 7 43.54 12.97 48.08
C LEU A 7 42.50 13.54 47.09
N CYS A 8 41.47 14.16 47.66
CA CYS A 8 40.49 15.01 46.98
C CYS A 8 40.93 16.48 47.11
N ARG A 9 40.70 17.33 46.09
CA ARG A 9 40.62 18.81 46.22
C ARG A 9 40.11 19.49 44.93
N GLN A 10 38.81 19.74 44.89
CA GLN A 10 38.25 21.04 44.47
C GLN A 10 38.56 22.09 45.60
N PRO A 11 38.32 23.43 45.49
CA PRO A 11 37.17 24.05 44.80
C PRO A 11 37.31 25.52 44.30
N CYS A 12 36.15 26.10 43.92
CA CYS A 12 35.80 27.54 43.90
C CYS A 12 36.47 28.42 42.83
N ARG A 13 35.90 29.57 42.42
CA ARG A 13 34.56 30.23 42.42
C ARG A 13 34.72 31.37 41.38
N LEU A 14 33.70 31.86 40.68
CA LEU A 14 32.78 32.93 41.09
C LEU A 14 31.82 33.20 39.92
N GLY A 15 30.62 33.71 40.21
CA GLY A 15 29.57 33.90 39.21
C GLY A 15 29.46 35.32 38.63
N PRO A 16 28.23 35.87 38.54
CA PRO A 16 27.77 36.52 37.32
C PRO A 16 27.87 38.05 37.34
N GLN A 17 27.72 38.67 36.17
CA GLN A 17 27.36 40.08 36.09
C GLN A 17 26.51 40.42 34.86
N CYS A 18 25.41 41.11 35.13
CA CYS A 18 24.53 41.79 34.18
C CYS A 18 24.16 43.15 34.80
N PRO A 19 24.16 44.22 34.02
CA PRO A 19 23.19 45.32 34.19
C PRO A 19 22.39 45.51 32.88
N ARG A 20 21.05 45.70 32.89
CA ARG A 20 20.30 46.92 33.31
C ARG A 20 20.84 48.20 32.64
N ALA A 21 20.06 49.11 32.05
CA ALA A 21 18.62 49.22 31.71
C ALA A 21 18.50 50.36 30.63
N ALA A 22 17.39 51.04 30.29
CA ALA A 22 16.00 51.09 30.77
C ALA A 22 15.06 51.73 29.72
N GLY A 23 13.75 51.46 29.80
CA GLY A 23 12.68 52.35 29.31
C GLY A 23 12.26 52.23 27.82
N GLY A 24 10.98 52.36 27.49
CA GLY A 24 9.81 52.51 28.36
C GLY A 24 8.48 52.66 27.61
N ALA A 25 7.39 52.68 28.39
CA ALA A 25 6.00 53.00 28.03
C ALA A 25 5.25 52.12 27.00
N ALA A 26 3.92 51.96 26.99
CA ALA A 26 2.88 51.83 28.02
C ALA A 26 1.48 52.12 27.40
N VAL A 27 0.81 51.06 26.92
CA VAL A 27 -0.66 50.84 27.03
C VAL A 27 -1.60 51.80 26.20
N PRO A 28 -2.96 51.70 26.22
CA PRO A 28 -3.72 51.11 25.11
C PRO A 28 -4.87 51.98 24.53
N ARG A 29 -5.61 51.44 23.53
CA ARG A 29 -7.11 51.46 23.39
C ARG A 29 -7.49 50.81 22.05
N GLN A 30 -8.71 50.34 21.73
CA GLN A 30 -9.89 49.79 22.41
C GLN A 30 -10.98 49.64 21.32
N ALA A 31 -11.69 48.50 21.27
CA ALA A 31 -13.05 48.31 20.72
C ALA A 31 -13.46 48.73 19.27
N ARG A 32 -13.88 47.72 18.48
CA ARG A 32 -15.23 47.52 17.88
C ARG A 32 -15.21 46.07 17.32
N ARG A 33 -16.11 45.12 17.63
CA ARG A 33 -17.58 45.10 17.75
C ARG A 33 -18.31 45.66 16.54
N GLU A 34 -18.66 44.76 15.62
CA GLU A 34 -19.96 44.80 14.94
C GLU A 34 -20.64 43.43 15.03
N ARG A 35 -21.96 43.45 15.25
CA ARG A 35 -22.87 42.31 15.24
C ARG A 35 -24.14 42.74 14.52
N HIS A 36 -24.54 41.99 13.51
CA HIS A 36 -25.91 41.90 12.99
C HIS A 36 -26.12 40.41 12.64
N GLY A 37 -27.19 39.70 13.01
CA GLY A 37 -28.48 40.11 13.59
C GLY A 37 -29.45 40.60 12.50
N ALA A 38 -30.58 39.95 12.18
CA ALA A 38 -31.15 38.75 12.80
C ALA A 38 -32.17 38.00 11.90
N ALA A 39 -32.33 36.70 12.18
CA ALA A 39 -33.58 35.95 12.41
C ALA A 39 -34.73 35.76 11.36
N ARG A 40 -34.97 34.46 11.08
CA ARG A 40 -36.25 33.69 11.15
C ARG A 40 -37.48 34.10 10.33
N ARG A 41 -37.86 33.20 9.41
CA ARG A 41 -39.13 32.39 9.28
C ARG A 41 -38.98 31.63 7.94
N GLY A 42 -39.40 30.39 7.73
CA GLY A 42 -40.45 29.58 8.35
C GLY A 42 -41.40 29.13 7.24
N GLY A 43 -41.29 27.88 6.78
CA GLY A 43 -42.08 27.34 5.67
C GLY A 43 -41.50 26.03 5.13
N GLU A 44 -42.29 24.97 5.16
CA GLU A 44 -41.90 23.60 4.78
C GLU A 44 -42.83 23.08 3.67
N LEU A 45 -42.34 22.10 2.88
CA LEU A 45 -43.07 21.29 1.87
C LEU A 45 -43.42 21.95 0.50
N PRO A 46 -43.54 21.17 -0.61
CA PRO A 46 -42.96 19.85 -0.89
C PRO A 46 -42.25 19.73 -2.27
N VAL A 47 -41.70 18.53 -2.51
CA VAL A 47 -40.93 18.04 -3.67
C VAL A 47 -41.70 18.10 -5.01
N LEU A 48 -41.04 18.50 -6.12
CA LEU A 48 -41.35 18.00 -7.47
C LEU A 48 -40.18 18.18 -8.48
N HIS A 49 -40.12 17.24 -9.42
CA HIS A 49 -39.02 16.97 -10.38
C HIS A 49 -38.37 18.16 -11.12
N ARG A 50 -37.02 18.12 -11.21
CA ARG A 50 -36.29 18.64 -12.39
C ARG A 50 -34.99 17.87 -12.70
N ARG A 51 -35.13 16.71 -13.35
CA ARG A 51 -34.07 16.18 -14.24
C ARG A 51 -34.18 16.88 -15.61
N GLN A 52 -33.08 16.92 -16.36
CA GLN A 52 -32.91 17.51 -17.71
C GLN A 52 -32.65 19.03 -17.75
N ARG A 53 -31.83 19.43 -18.75
CA ARG A 53 -30.96 20.63 -18.79
C ARG A 53 -29.84 20.48 -17.74
N ILE A 54 -28.57 20.27 -18.11
CA ILE A 54 -27.81 20.82 -19.24
C ILE A 54 -27.19 19.71 -20.11
N ARG A 55 -27.53 19.68 -21.41
CA ARG A 55 -26.70 19.12 -22.49
C ARG A 55 -26.53 20.23 -23.52
N ARG A 56 -25.36 20.27 -24.20
CA ARG A 56 -24.91 21.25 -25.21
C ARG A 56 -24.39 22.61 -24.70
N ALA A 57 -23.13 22.59 -24.27
CA ALA A 57 -22.09 23.52 -24.72
C ALA A 57 -20.75 22.74 -24.75
N LEU A 58 -19.70 23.29 -25.35
CA LEU A 58 -18.37 22.65 -25.54
C LEU A 58 -18.28 21.55 -26.62
N HIS A 59 -18.62 21.88 -27.86
CA HIS A 59 -17.96 21.24 -29.01
C HIS A 59 -16.64 21.97 -29.33
N GLY A 60 -15.58 21.60 -28.60
CA GLY A 60 -14.19 21.90 -28.95
C GLY A 60 -13.59 20.79 -29.81
N ARG A 61 -12.71 21.13 -30.75
CA ARG A 61 -12.11 20.17 -31.70
C ARG A 61 -11.18 19.17 -30.97
N PRO A 62 -11.13 17.88 -31.36
CA PRO A 62 -10.22 16.92 -30.74
C PRO A 62 -8.76 17.23 -31.10
N PHE A 63 -7.93 17.41 -30.07
CA PHE A 63 -6.49 17.55 -30.20
C PHE A 63 -5.87 16.24 -30.71
N ARG A 64 -5.09 16.27 -31.79
CA ARG A 64 -4.39 15.09 -32.32
C ARG A 64 -3.00 15.00 -31.69
N HIS A 65 -2.77 14.02 -30.82
CA HIS A 65 -1.41 13.68 -30.39
C HIS A 65 -0.58 13.11 -31.56
N PRO A 66 0.71 13.47 -31.69
CA PRO A 66 1.61 12.80 -32.62
C PRO A 66 1.88 11.36 -32.14
N ARG A 67 1.72 10.40 -33.05
CA ARG A 67 2.03 8.98 -32.77
C ARG A 67 3.53 8.77 -32.68
N LEU A 68 4.09 8.67 -31.47
CA LEU A 68 5.42 8.08 -31.30
C LEU A 68 5.35 6.60 -31.68
N ARG A 69 6.09 6.23 -32.74
CA ARG A 69 6.33 4.82 -33.09
C ARG A 69 7.45 4.27 -32.22
N LEU A 70 7.09 3.66 -31.09
CA LEU A 70 8.01 2.78 -30.36
C LEU A 70 8.27 1.53 -31.21
N HIS A 71 9.46 1.44 -31.80
CA HIS A 71 9.92 0.27 -32.53
C HIS A 71 10.27 -0.87 -31.56
N HIS A 72 9.25 -1.60 -31.08
CA HIS A 72 9.51 -2.91 -30.49
C HIS A 72 10.02 -3.87 -31.58
N ARG A 73 11.25 -4.33 -31.40
CA ARG A 73 11.89 -5.34 -32.25
C ARG A 73 11.18 -6.67 -32.00
N ALA A 74 10.16 -6.97 -32.81
CA ALA A 74 9.34 -8.17 -32.67
C ALA A 74 10.16 -9.43 -32.99
N GLY A 75 10.75 -10.04 -31.95
CA GLY A 75 11.21 -11.42 -32.02
C GLY A 75 10.02 -12.33 -32.36
N ARG A 76 10.13 -13.11 -33.43
CA ARG A 76 9.09 -14.05 -33.86
C ARG A 76 8.91 -15.17 -32.82
N ARG A 77 8.09 -14.94 -31.78
CA ARG A 77 7.44 -16.04 -31.07
C ARG A 77 6.25 -16.52 -31.92
N GLY A 78 6.11 -17.83 -32.06
CA GLY A 78 5.10 -18.44 -32.93
C GLY A 78 3.68 -18.03 -32.56
N ARG A 79 2.72 -18.23 -33.48
CA ARG A 79 1.29 -18.07 -33.20
C ARG A 79 0.83 -19.13 -32.20
N GLY A 80 1.06 -18.87 -30.92
CA GLY A 80 0.49 -19.65 -29.82
C GLY A 80 -1.02 -19.64 -29.94
N SER A 81 -1.62 -20.83 -29.96
CA SER A 81 -3.06 -21.01 -29.91
C SER A 81 -3.61 -20.25 -28.69
N ARG A 82 -4.44 -19.23 -28.92
CA ARG A 82 -5.20 -18.58 -27.84
C ARG A 82 -6.18 -19.60 -27.30
N ARG A 83 -5.82 -20.29 -26.20
CA ARG A 83 -6.74 -21.14 -25.44
C ARG A 83 -7.92 -20.28 -24.97
N ARG A 84 -9.05 -20.39 -25.68
CA ARG A 84 -10.35 -19.98 -25.15
C ARG A 84 -10.57 -20.77 -23.86
N GLY A 85 -10.73 -20.07 -22.72
CA GLY A 85 -10.91 -20.68 -21.40
C GLY A 85 -9.68 -20.73 -20.49
N ALA A 86 -8.55 -20.12 -20.85
CA ALA A 86 -7.45 -19.94 -19.89
C ALA A 86 -7.84 -18.89 -18.82
N VAL A 87 -7.86 -19.31 -17.56
CA VAL A 87 -8.09 -18.41 -16.41
C VAL A 87 -6.91 -17.45 -16.28
N THR A 88 -7.14 -16.14 -16.29
CA THR A 88 -6.09 -15.15 -16.06
C THR A 88 -5.81 -15.00 -14.58
N VAL A 89 -4.60 -15.35 -14.15
CA VAL A 89 -4.09 -15.04 -12.81
C VAL A 89 -3.38 -13.70 -12.85
N VAL A 90 -3.66 -12.81 -11.91
CA VAL A 90 -3.04 -11.49 -11.80
C VAL A 90 -2.30 -11.40 -10.47
N LEU A 91 -1.02 -11.03 -10.51
CA LEU A 91 -0.20 -10.87 -9.31
C LEU A 91 -0.14 -9.40 -8.90
N LEU A 92 -0.61 -9.08 -7.70
CA LEU A 92 -0.64 -7.74 -7.11
C LEU A 92 0.41 -7.67 -5.99
N HIS A 93 1.46 -6.87 -6.20
CA HIS A 93 2.64 -6.85 -5.34
C HIS A 93 2.46 -6.00 -4.06
N GLY A 94 3.31 -6.23 -3.07
CA GLY A 94 3.45 -5.37 -1.89
C GLY A 94 4.12 -4.02 -2.19
N ILE A 95 4.23 -3.15 -1.19
CA ILE A 95 4.73 -1.77 -1.35
C ILE A 95 6.20 -1.65 -1.82
N GLY A 96 7.01 -2.71 -1.67
CA GLY A 96 8.39 -2.78 -2.18
C GLY A 96 8.51 -3.08 -3.69
N GLY A 97 7.40 -3.09 -4.44
CA GLY A 97 7.39 -3.44 -5.85
C GLY A 97 7.29 -4.96 -6.12
N PRO A 98 7.20 -5.37 -7.39
CA PRO A 98 7.06 -6.77 -7.76
C PRO A 98 8.39 -7.53 -7.60
N SER A 99 8.38 -8.56 -6.75
CA SER A 99 9.53 -9.45 -6.49
C SER A 99 9.29 -10.92 -6.93
N TRP A 100 8.15 -11.18 -7.57
CA TRP A 100 7.63 -12.50 -7.92
C TRP A 100 8.62 -13.42 -8.67
N GLY A 101 9.44 -12.89 -9.58
CA GLY A 101 10.28 -13.70 -10.46
C GLY A 101 9.47 -14.76 -11.23
N ASP A 102 10.03 -15.93 -11.50
CA ASP A 102 9.37 -16.99 -12.29
C ASP A 102 8.32 -17.80 -11.48
N LEU A 103 7.73 -17.22 -10.44
CA LEU A 103 6.76 -17.89 -9.56
C LEU A 103 5.55 -18.42 -10.34
N LEU A 104 4.97 -17.58 -11.20
CA LEU A 104 3.92 -17.95 -12.15
C LEU A 104 4.22 -17.29 -13.50
N PRO A 105 4.86 -18.01 -14.45
CA PRO A 105 5.34 -17.42 -15.70
C PRO A 105 4.22 -17.03 -16.67
N ASP A 106 3.06 -17.69 -16.59
CA ASP A 106 1.88 -17.40 -17.41
C ASP A 106 0.92 -16.38 -16.74
N ALA A 107 1.23 -15.89 -15.53
CA ALA A 107 0.41 -14.91 -14.84
C ALA A 107 0.66 -13.48 -15.38
N MET A 108 -0.35 -12.63 -15.25
CA MET A 108 -0.24 -11.20 -15.48
C MET A 108 0.39 -10.54 -14.25
N HIS A 109 1.67 -10.22 -14.32
CA HIS A 109 2.37 -9.48 -13.26
C HIS A 109 2.01 -8.00 -13.44
N TRP A 110 1.06 -7.50 -12.65
CA TRP A 110 0.57 -6.14 -12.80
C TRP A 110 1.33 -5.21 -11.84
N PRO A 111 2.19 -4.30 -12.35
CA PRO A 111 2.77 -3.25 -11.52
C PRO A 111 1.68 -2.24 -11.16
N MET A 112 1.64 -1.83 -9.89
CA MET A 112 0.85 -0.67 -9.50
C MET A 112 1.35 0.59 -10.25
N PRO A 113 0.46 1.53 -10.61
CA PRO A 113 0.85 2.82 -11.17
C PRO A 113 2.02 3.48 -10.43
N GLY A 114 3.00 3.99 -11.17
CA GLY A 114 4.25 4.55 -10.65
C GLY A 114 5.37 3.52 -10.42
N PHE A 115 5.05 2.23 -10.34
CA PHE A 115 6.05 1.17 -10.26
C PHE A 115 6.50 0.72 -11.66
N CYS A 116 7.71 0.19 -11.77
CA CYS A 116 8.28 -0.39 -13.00
C CYS A 116 8.22 0.54 -14.24
N GLY A 117 8.29 1.86 -14.04
CA GLY A 117 8.22 2.85 -15.12
C GLY A 117 6.81 3.09 -15.67
N THR A 118 5.76 2.56 -15.04
CA THR A 118 4.37 2.96 -15.36
C THR A 118 4.10 4.39 -14.88
N PRO A 119 3.20 5.14 -15.53
CA PRO A 119 2.76 6.44 -15.03
C PRO A 119 2.17 6.34 -13.62
N ALA A 120 2.55 7.24 -12.74
CA ALA A 120 1.93 7.38 -11.42
C ALA A 120 0.49 7.91 -11.54
N LEU A 121 -0.36 7.58 -10.58
CA LEU A 121 -1.68 8.20 -10.43
C LEU A 121 -1.55 9.64 -9.93
N PRO A 122 -2.45 10.57 -10.33
CA PRO A 122 -2.51 11.90 -9.73
C PRO A 122 -2.80 11.88 -8.22
N GLU A 123 -3.57 10.90 -7.77
CA GLU A 123 -3.82 10.62 -6.36
C GLU A 123 -3.73 9.10 -6.12
N MET A 124 -2.79 8.68 -5.27
CA MET A 124 -2.64 7.27 -4.90
C MET A 124 -3.72 6.90 -3.87
N THR A 125 -4.77 6.21 -4.32
CA THR A 125 -5.84 5.69 -3.47
C THR A 125 -6.19 4.27 -3.87
N PHE A 126 -6.65 3.44 -2.93
CA PHE A 126 -7.16 2.09 -3.25
C PHE A 126 -8.26 2.13 -4.31
N ALA A 127 -9.11 3.15 -4.27
CA ALA A 127 -10.13 3.42 -5.28
C ALA A 127 -9.52 3.56 -6.70
N ALA A 128 -8.57 4.47 -6.87
CA ALA A 128 -7.92 4.73 -8.16
C ALA A 128 -7.02 3.56 -8.61
N LEU A 129 -6.39 2.84 -7.68
CA LEU A 129 -5.66 1.59 -7.96
C LEU A 129 -6.58 0.49 -8.49
N ALA A 130 -7.78 0.34 -7.90
CA ALA A 130 -8.77 -0.64 -8.35
C ALA A 130 -9.29 -0.29 -9.75
N ASP A 131 -9.57 0.98 -10.02
CA ASP A 131 -9.97 1.46 -11.35
C ASP A 131 -8.87 1.24 -12.40
N ALA A 132 -7.62 1.57 -12.08
CA ALA A 132 -6.46 1.33 -12.95
C ALA A 132 -6.24 -0.17 -13.24
N LEU A 133 -6.55 -1.06 -12.30
CA LEU A 133 -6.54 -2.50 -12.55
C LEU A 133 -7.67 -2.89 -13.50
N MET A 134 -8.89 -2.36 -13.34
CA MET A 134 -10.01 -2.65 -14.25
C MET A 134 -9.71 -2.21 -15.69
N ASP A 135 -9.16 -1.01 -15.88
CA ASP A 135 -8.68 -0.54 -17.19
C ASP A 135 -7.66 -1.50 -17.79
N SER A 136 -6.73 -2.00 -16.97
CA SER A 136 -5.71 -2.97 -17.39
C SER A 136 -6.33 -4.32 -17.81
N LEU A 137 -7.33 -4.82 -17.07
CA LEU A 137 -8.06 -6.04 -17.45
C LEU A 137 -8.85 -5.84 -18.75
N ASP A 138 -9.49 -4.68 -18.93
CA ASP A 138 -10.30 -4.38 -20.12
C ASP A 138 -9.43 -4.27 -21.39
N VAL A 139 -8.27 -3.59 -21.30
CA VAL A 139 -7.27 -3.54 -22.39
C VAL A 139 -6.75 -4.94 -22.76
N ASN A 140 -6.60 -5.83 -21.79
CA ASN A 140 -6.19 -7.22 -22.01
C ASN A 140 -7.35 -8.17 -22.35
N ILE A 141 -8.60 -7.68 -22.44
CA ILE A 141 -9.82 -8.44 -22.76
C ILE A 141 -10.11 -9.54 -21.71
N VAL A 142 -9.76 -9.27 -20.44
CA VAL A 142 -9.92 -10.19 -19.30
C VAL A 142 -11.24 -9.88 -18.60
N ARG A 143 -12.29 -10.69 -18.85
CA ARG A 143 -13.60 -10.50 -18.20
C ARG A 143 -13.56 -10.77 -16.69
N GLN A 144 -12.87 -11.83 -16.27
CA GLN A 144 -12.67 -12.20 -14.89
C GLN A 144 -11.24 -12.68 -14.67
N ALA A 145 -10.70 -12.40 -13.48
CA ALA A 145 -9.35 -12.78 -13.08
C ALA A 145 -9.32 -13.46 -11.71
N VAL A 146 -8.31 -14.30 -11.48
CA VAL A 146 -7.90 -14.71 -10.14
C VAL A 146 -6.89 -13.69 -9.64
N LEU A 147 -7.16 -13.06 -8.49
CA LEU A 147 -6.26 -12.07 -7.90
C LEU A 147 -5.38 -12.74 -6.84
N VAL A 148 -4.06 -12.64 -7.00
CA VAL A 148 -3.06 -13.10 -6.01
C VAL A 148 -2.37 -11.86 -5.45
N GLY A 149 -2.77 -11.46 -4.25
CA GLY A 149 -2.33 -10.22 -3.61
C GLY A 149 -1.39 -10.46 -2.44
N HIS A 150 -0.15 -9.97 -2.54
CA HIS A 150 0.82 -9.91 -1.45
C HIS A 150 0.71 -8.58 -0.71
N SER A 151 0.58 -8.59 0.62
CA SER A 151 0.68 -7.39 1.45
C SER A 151 -0.28 -6.30 0.97
N MET A 152 0.19 -5.11 0.57
CA MET A 152 -0.67 -4.07 -0.03
C MET A 152 -1.45 -4.55 -1.26
N GLY A 153 -0.90 -5.45 -2.08
CA GLY A 153 -1.63 -6.07 -3.18
C GLY A 153 -2.79 -6.96 -2.71
N GLY A 154 -2.70 -7.52 -1.49
CA GLY A 154 -3.80 -8.22 -0.82
C GLY A 154 -4.88 -7.27 -0.30
N MET A 155 -4.50 -6.07 0.16
CA MET A 155 -5.45 -4.98 0.44
C MET A 155 -6.16 -4.51 -0.84
N LEU A 156 -5.42 -4.36 -1.94
CA LEU A 156 -5.98 -4.00 -3.24
C LEU A 156 -6.92 -5.08 -3.79
N ALA A 157 -6.60 -6.37 -3.62
CA ALA A 157 -7.50 -7.46 -4.01
C ALA A 157 -8.86 -7.38 -3.30
N GLN A 158 -8.86 -7.06 -2.01
CA GLN A 158 -10.07 -6.84 -1.21
C GLN A 158 -10.87 -5.60 -1.67
N GLU A 159 -10.20 -4.47 -1.96
CA GLU A 159 -10.85 -3.28 -2.54
C GLU A 159 -11.51 -3.58 -3.89
N VAL A 160 -10.76 -4.25 -4.78
CA VAL A 160 -11.24 -4.65 -6.11
C VAL A 160 -12.43 -5.59 -5.98
N TYR A 161 -12.42 -6.53 -5.04
CA TYR A 161 -13.57 -7.39 -4.80
C TYR A 161 -14.79 -6.60 -4.29
N ALA A 162 -14.61 -5.68 -3.34
CA ALA A 162 -15.71 -4.88 -2.78
C ALA A 162 -16.38 -3.99 -3.84
N ARG A 163 -15.60 -3.44 -4.79
CA ARG A 163 -16.11 -2.58 -5.88
C ARG A 163 -16.61 -3.37 -7.09
N PHE A 164 -15.92 -4.46 -7.44
CA PHE A 164 -16.05 -5.17 -8.71
C PHE A 164 -16.11 -6.70 -8.50
N PRO A 165 -17.02 -7.23 -7.66
CA PRO A 165 -17.02 -8.66 -7.29
C PRO A 165 -17.20 -9.56 -8.52
N HIS A 166 -17.93 -9.10 -9.53
CA HIS A 166 -18.16 -9.78 -10.79
C HIS A 166 -16.91 -9.90 -11.70
N ARG A 167 -15.80 -9.21 -11.38
CA ARG A 167 -14.52 -9.24 -12.11
C ARG A 167 -13.50 -10.22 -11.49
N VAL A 168 -13.79 -10.78 -10.32
CA VAL A 168 -12.92 -11.71 -9.59
C VAL A 168 -13.55 -13.10 -9.61
N SER A 169 -12.78 -14.13 -9.97
CA SER A 169 -13.25 -15.52 -9.97
C SER A 169 -12.74 -16.34 -8.78
N LYS A 170 -11.52 -16.06 -8.32
CA LYS A 170 -10.94 -16.54 -7.05
C LYS A 170 -10.03 -15.46 -6.48
N MET A 171 -9.71 -15.55 -5.19
CA MET A 171 -8.79 -14.63 -4.53
C MET A 171 -7.75 -15.37 -3.68
N VAL A 172 -6.51 -14.89 -3.69
CA VAL A 172 -5.46 -15.32 -2.78
C VAL A 172 -4.96 -14.10 -2.02
N LEU A 173 -5.19 -14.09 -0.71
CA LEU A 173 -4.77 -13.05 0.21
C LEU A 173 -3.53 -13.56 0.95
N TYR A 174 -2.36 -13.00 0.65
CA TYR A 174 -1.09 -13.49 1.13
C TYR A 174 -0.38 -12.40 1.95
N ALA A 175 -0.03 -12.73 3.20
CA ALA A 175 0.70 -11.84 4.13
C ALA A 175 0.14 -10.41 4.12
N THR A 176 -1.17 -10.29 4.36
CA THR A 176 -1.94 -9.03 4.23
C THR A 176 -2.84 -8.81 5.45
N THR A 177 -3.50 -7.67 5.53
CA THR A 177 -4.51 -7.38 6.57
C THR A 177 -5.82 -6.89 5.93
N PRO A 178 -6.94 -6.86 6.69
CA PRO A 178 -8.22 -6.34 6.20
C PRO A 178 -8.42 -4.86 6.54
N ALA A 179 -7.50 -4.27 7.30
CA ALA A 179 -7.41 -2.85 7.56
C ALA A 179 -5.96 -2.51 7.94
N PHE A 180 -5.55 -1.27 7.71
CA PHE A 180 -4.34 -0.76 8.30
C PHE A 180 -4.61 -0.20 9.71
N GLY A 181 -3.70 -0.48 10.64
CA GLY A 181 -3.73 0.06 11.99
C GLY A 181 -4.82 -0.50 12.92
N GLY A 182 -4.82 0.01 14.15
CA GLY A 182 -5.75 -0.36 15.20
C GLY A 182 -6.99 0.54 15.25
N ARG A 183 -7.54 0.73 16.46
CA ARG A 183 -8.52 1.79 16.75
C ARG A 183 -7.86 3.14 17.06
N ASP A 184 -6.54 3.15 17.21
CA ASP A 184 -5.76 4.34 17.56
C ASP A 184 -5.17 4.98 16.28
N PRO A 185 -5.57 6.21 15.93
CA PRO A 185 -5.01 6.94 14.79
C PRO A 185 -3.51 7.23 14.92
N ALA A 186 -2.98 7.36 16.14
CA ALA A 186 -1.56 7.69 16.36
C ALA A 186 -0.62 6.59 15.83
N PHE A 187 -1.10 5.34 15.73
CA PHE A 187 -0.34 4.26 15.11
C PHE A 187 0.00 4.55 13.64
N ALA A 188 -0.93 5.11 12.87
CA ALA A 188 -0.71 5.42 11.46
C ALA A 188 0.29 6.57 11.27
N GLU A 189 0.21 7.60 12.11
CA GLU A 189 1.18 8.69 12.12
C GLU A 189 2.59 8.20 12.51
N ALA A 190 2.70 7.40 13.57
CA ALA A 190 3.96 6.82 14.01
C ALA A 190 4.58 5.90 12.94
N PHE A 191 3.76 5.07 12.28
CA PHE A 191 4.20 4.22 11.17
C PHE A 191 4.69 5.04 9.97
N LEU A 192 3.93 6.05 9.54
CA LEU A 192 4.35 6.93 8.45
C LEU A 192 5.67 7.63 8.79
N LYS A 193 5.79 8.21 9.99
CA LYS A 193 7.03 8.86 10.45
C LYS A 193 8.22 7.91 10.45
N ALA A 194 8.05 6.67 10.93
CA ALA A 194 9.12 5.68 10.96
C ALA A 194 9.54 5.23 9.54
N ARG A 195 8.59 5.02 8.63
CA ARG A 195 8.86 4.55 7.26
C ARG A 195 9.33 5.66 6.32
N LEU A 196 8.94 6.91 6.57
CA LEU A 196 9.33 8.07 5.76
C LEU A 196 10.58 8.79 6.27
N GLY A 197 10.85 8.72 7.58
CA GLY A 197 11.98 9.39 8.23
C GLY A 197 13.34 9.24 7.50
N PRO A 198 13.75 8.04 7.04
CA PRO A 198 14.98 7.87 6.27
C PRO A 198 15.00 8.72 4.97
N LEU A 199 13.88 8.75 4.25
CA LEU A 199 13.74 9.48 2.99
C LEU A 199 13.53 11.00 3.20
N GLU A 200 12.97 11.39 4.34
CA GLU A 200 12.86 12.80 4.76
C GLU A 200 14.21 13.34 5.26
N GLY A 201 15.04 12.47 5.85
CA GLY A 201 16.45 12.71 6.16
C GLY A 201 17.41 12.66 4.96
N GLY A 202 16.89 12.56 3.73
CA GLY A 202 17.65 12.66 2.49
C GLY A 202 18.25 11.36 1.92
N ARG A 203 18.01 10.18 2.55
CA ARG A 203 18.42 8.90 1.96
C ARG A 203 17.59 8.58 0.72
N THR A 204 18.24 7.97 -0.27
CA THR A 204 17.60 7.36 -1.43
C THR A 204 16.84 6.08 -1.05
N MET A 205 15.94 5.62 -1.92
CA MET A 205 15.28 4.32 -1.76
C MET A 205 16.28 3.16 -1.74
N ALA A 206 17.38 3.24 -2.49
CA ALA A 206 18.44 2.23 -2.48
C ALA A 206 19.15 2.12 -1.13
N GLU A 207 19.47 3.26 -0.49
CA GLU A 207 20.09 3.29 0.84
C GLU A 207 19.12 2.89 1.96
N ALA A 208 17.81 3.11 1.78
CA ALA A 208 16.78 2.79 2.78
C ALA A 208 16.23 1.35 2.68
N ALA A 209 16.25 0.75 1.48
CA ALA A 209 15.64 -0.56 1.22
C ALA A 209 16.08 -1.71 2.18
N PRO A 210 17.37 -1.88 2.55
CA PRO A 210 17.78 -2.95 3.47
C PRO A 210 17.13 -2.83 4.86
N GLU A 211 16.97 -1.60 5.36
CA GLU A 211 16.35 -1.31 6.65
C GLU A 211 14.82 -1.44 6.58
N MET A 212 14.22 -1.02 5.46
CA MET A 212 12.77 -1.17 5.20
C MET A 212 12.29 -2.62 5.12
N LEU A 213 13.20 -3.56 4.85
CA LEU A 213 12.98 -5.01 4.77
C LEU A 213 13.50 -5.77 6.00
N ALA A 214 14.16 -5.09 6.95
CA ALA A 214 14.61 -5.70 8.19
C ALA A 214 13.41 -6.23 8.99
N GLY A 215 13.48 -7.49 9.42
CA GLY A 215 12.37 -8.18 10.09
C GLY A 215 11.21 -8.61 9.18
N MET A 216 11.31 -8.46 7.85
CA MET A 216 10.34 -9.05 6.90
C MET A 216 10.69 -10.48 6.47
N PHE A 217 11.89 -10.96 6.81
CA PHE A 217 12.42 -12.27 6.47
C PHE A 217 12.84 -13.03 7.72
N GLU A 218 12.63 -14.34 7.72
CA GLU A 218 13.14 -15.28 8.72
C GLU A 218 14.39 -16.03 8.23
N PRO A 219 15.18 -16.63 9.13
CA PRO A 219 16.32 -17.48 8.77
C PRO A 219 15.97 -18.64 7.82
N GLY A 220 16.95 -19.13 7.06
CA GLY A 220 16.80 -20.26 6.16
C GLY A 220 16.13 -19.96 4.82
N ALA A 221 15.89 -18.67 4.50
CA ALA A 221 15.60 -18.23 3.14
C ALA A 221 16.81 -18.46 2.21
N ASP A 222 16.56 -18.53 0.90
CA ASP A 222 17.61 -18.55 -0.11
C ASP A 222 18.50 -17.30 -0.01
N PRO A 223 19.85 -17.40 -0.15
CA PRO A 223 20.75 -16.25 -0.04
C PRO A 223 20.41 -15.07 -0.96
N ASP A 224 19.84 -15.33 -2.15
CA ASP A 224 19.45 -14.29 -3.12
C ASP A 224 18.05 -13.71 -2.84
N ALA A 225 17.28 -14.29 -1.92
CA ALA A 225 15.91 -13.84 -1.59
C ALA A 225 15.87 -12.39 -1.07
N MET A 226 16.74 -12.07 -0.10
CA MET A 226 16.84 -10.71 0.45
C MET A 226 17.44 -9.71 -0.55
N PRO A 227 18.58 -10.00 -1.24
CA PRO A 227 19.09 -9.16 -2.33
C PRO A 227 18.04 -8.83 -3.40
N ARG A 228 17.22 -9.80 -3.82
CA ARG A 228 16.14 -9.58 -4.80
C ARG A 228 15.05 -8.63 -4.28
N ALA A 229 14.65 -8.76 -3.03
CA ALA A 229 13.67 -7.84 -2.41
C ALA A 229 14.25 -6.42 -2.23
N ILE A 230 15.53 -6.31 -1.85
CA ILE A 230 16.24 -5.03 -1.76
C ILE A 230 16.30 -4.37 -3.14
N ALA A 231 16.68 -5.10 -4.19
CA ALA A 231 16.74 -4.58 -5.56
C ALA A 231 15.37 -4.09 -6.08
N ALA A 232 14.29 -4.83 -5.81
CA ALA A 232 12.94 -4.40 -6.16
C ALA A 232 12.54 -3.11 -5.41
N THR A 233 12.79 -3.05 -4.10
CA THR A 233 12.43 -1.90 -3.24
C THR A 233 13.26 -0.66 -3.59
N ALA A 234 14.55 -0.85 -3.89
CA ALA A 234 15.47 0.22 -4.29
C ALA A 234 15.08 0.89 -5.62
N ALA A 235 14.40 0.16 -6.51
CA ALA A 235 13.95 0.64 -7.82
C ALA A 235 12.62 1.41 -7.79
N VAL A 236 11.93 1.48 -6.64
CA VAL A 236 10.68 2.25 -6.50
C VAL A 236 11.03 3.75 -6.43
N PRO A 237 10.37 4.63 -7.20
CA PRO A 237 10.55 6.08 -7.04
C PRO A 237 10.13 6.55 -5.65
N ALA A 238 10.88 7.47 -5.05
CA ALA A 238 10.69 7.84 -3.64
C ALA A 238 9.33 8.52 -3.38
N GLU A 239 8.85 9.33 -4.33
CA GLU A 239 7.53 9.94 -4.32
C GLU A 239 6.42 8.90 -4.44
N VAL A 240 6.55 7.91 -5.34
CA VAL A 240 5.61 6.80 -5.46
C VAL A 240 5.55 5.99 -4.16
N TYR A 241 6.69 5.73 -3.52
CA TYR A 241 6.74 5.04 -2.23
C TYR A 241 6.05 5.84 -1.11
N ARG A 242 6.24 7.18 -1.06
CA ARG A 242 5.56 8.08 -0.11
C ARG A 242 4.04 8.05 -0.28
N ASP A 243 3.56 8.19 -1.50
CA ASP A 243 2.12 8.22 -1.79
C ASP A 243 1.48 6.86 -1.58
N THR A 244 2.20 5.78 -1.91
CA THR A 244 1.77 4.41 -1.65
C THR A 244 1.70 4.11 -0.15
N LEU A 245 2.63 4.61 0.67
CA LEU A 245 2.55 4.51 2.14
C LEU A 245 1.34 5.27 2.70
N ARG A 246 1.10 6.50 2.25
CA ARG A 246 -0.07 7.30 2.66
C ARG A 246 -1.37 6.58 2.29
N CYS A 247 -1.48 6.10 1.05
CA CYS A 247 -2.59 5.26 0.59
C CYS A 247 -2.79 4.04 1.49
N LEU A 248 -1.73 3.28 1.75
CA LEU A 248 -1.76 2.07 2.58
C LEU A 248 -2.38 2.33 3.96
N THR A 249 -2.09 3.49 4.58
CA THR A 249 -2.66 3.83 5.89
C THR A 249 -4.15 4.15 5.92
N THR A 250 -4.81 4.34 4.76
CA THR A 250 -6.27 4.61 4.71
C THR A 250 -7.11 3.35 4.53
N PHE A 251 -6.50 2.16 4.48
CA PHE A 251 -7.21 0.92 4.17
C PHE A 251 -8.11 0.43 5.31
N ASP A 252 -9.40 0.20 5.03
CA ASP A 252 -10.30 -0.59 5.88
C ASP A 252 -11.38 -1.30 5.06
N ARG A 253 -11.35 -2.63 5.08
CA ARG A 253 -12.33 -3.56 4.49
C ARG A 253 -12.77 -4.63 5.47
N ARG A 254 -12.60 -4.41 6.79
CA ARG A 254 -13.03 -5.35 7.84
C ARG A 254 -14.51 -5.72 7.76
N ALA A 255 -15.36 -4.73 7.46
CA ALA A 255 -16.81 -4.93 7.32
C ALA A 255 -17.21 -5.63 6.02
N ASP A 256 -16.34 -5.66 5.01
CA ASP A 256 -16.62 -6.26 3.70
C ASP A 256 -16.21 -7.74 3.62
N LEU A 257 -15.39 -8.24 4.56
CA LEU A 257 -14.93 -9.64 4.57
C LEU A 257 -16.07 -10.69 4.52
N PRO A 258 -17.19 -10.56 5.27
CA PRO A 258 -18.29 -11.52 5.20
C PRO A 258 -18.99 -11.57 3.84
N ASN A 259 -18.82 -10.54 3.01
CA ASN A 259 -19.44 -10.43 1.69
C ASN A 259 -18.58 -11.07 0.57
N ILE A 260 -17.38 -11.59 0.90
CA ILE A 260 -16.52 -12.29 -0.06
C ILE A 260 -17.13 -13.67 -0.34
N ALA A 261 -17.71 -13.82 -1.53
CA ALA A 261 -18.44 -15.01 -1.97
C ALA A 261 -17.69 -15.86 -3.02
N VAL A 262 -16.43 -15.53 -3.33
CA VAL A 262 -15.57 -16.32 -4.24
C VAL A 262 -14.62 -17.24 -3.45
N PRO A 263 -14.20 -18.38 -4.02
CA PRO A 263 -13.17 -19.21 -3.41
C PRO A 263 -11.95 -18.37 -3.05
N THR A 264 -11.56 -18.43 -1.77
CA THR A 264 -10.50 -17.57 -1.21
C THR A 264 -9.49 -18.42 -0.44
N LEU A 265 -8.22 -18.26 -0.79
CA LEU A 265 -7.08 -18.81 -0.06
C LEU A 265 -6.37 -17.71 0.71
N LEU A 266 -6.01 -17.98 1.95
CA LEU A 266 -5.12 -17.17 2.76
C LEU A 266 -3.80 -17.90 2.93
N ILE A 267 -2.68 -17.21 2.70
CA ILE A 267 -1.34 -17.74 2.95
C ILE A 267 -0.66 -16.81 3.96
N ALA A 268 -0.24 -17.35 5.10
CA ALA A 268 0.44 -16.61 6.16
C ALA A 268 1.83 -17.20 6.43
N GLY A 269 2.84 -16.34 6.65
CA GLY A 269 4.05 -16.75 7.35
C GLY A 269 3.75 -16.85 8.84
N GLU A 270 4.23 -17.91 9.49
CA GLU A 270 4.03 -18.11 10.94
C GLU A 270 4.55 -16.94 11.78
N ARG A 271 5.64 -16.32 11.35
CA ARG A 271 6.40 -15.30 12.10
C ARG A 271 6.25 -13.89 11.54
N ASP A 272 5.39 -13.68 10.55
CA ASP A 272 5.14 -12.38 9.95
C ASP A 272 4.77 -11.32 11.01
N GLN A 273 5.54 -10.24 11.09
CA GLN A 273 5.30 -9.12 12.00
C GLN A 273 4.50 -7.97 11.35
N ALA A 274 4.48 -7.89 10.02
CA ALA A 274 3.79 -6.84 9.27
C ALA A 274 2.32 -7.19 9.01
N ALA A 275 2.04 -8.47 8.77
CA ALA A 275 0.69 -9.04 8.72
C ALA A 275 0.58 -10.26 9.67
N PRO A 276 0.49 -10.04 10.99
CA PRO A 276 0.54 -11.10 12.00
C PRO A 276 -0.42 -12.25 11.73
N LEU A 277 0.06 -13.49 11.95
CA LEU A 277 -0.72 -14.72 11.74
C LEU A 277 -2.13 -14.66 12.37
N LYS A 278 -2.26 -14.07 13.56
CA LYS A 278 -3.56 -13.88 14.26
C LYS A 278 -4.55 -13.01 13.46
N THR A 279 -4.07 -12.05 12.68
CA THR A 279 -4.90 -11.25 11.76
C THR A 279 -5.35 -12.09 10.57
N MET A 280 -4.45 -12.90 9.99
CA MET A 280 -4.78 -13.81 8.90
C MET A 280 -5.77 -14.92 9.32
N GLN A 281 -5.63 -15.46 10.52
CA GLN A 281 -6.59 -16.39 11.14
C GLN A 281 -7.98 -15.76 11.23
N ARG A 282 -8.08 -14.54 11.80
CA ARG A 282 -9.35 -13.80 11.87
C ARG A 282 -9.97 -13.49 10.51
N MET A 283 -9.15 -13.19 9.50
CA MET A 283 -9.66 -13.02 8.14
C MET A 283 -10.25 -14.33 7.62
N ALA A 284 -9.57 -15.47 7.81
CA ALA A 284 -10.07 -16.78 7.39
C ALA A 284 -11.36 -17.19 8.12
N GLU A 285 -11.45 -16.91 9.43
CA GLU A 285 -12.66 -17.11 10.25
C GLU A 285 -13.84 -16.24 9.77
N THR A 286 -13.57 -15.07 9.17
CA THR A 286 -14.60 -14.12 8.74
C THR A 286 -15.04 -14.32 7.29
N ILE A 287 -14.17 -14.81 6.41
CA ILE A 287 -14.45 -15.00 4.98
C ILE A 287 -15.12 -16.37 4.75
N PRO A 288 -16.39 -16.43 4.29
CA PRO A 288 -17.10 -17.68 4.08
C PRO A 288 -16.39 -18.64 3.13
N GLY A 289 -16.22 -19.89 3.56
CA GLY A 289 -15.60 -20.95 2.74
C GLY A 289 -14.12 -20.73 2.40
N SER A 290 -13.44 -19.80 3.06
CA SER A 290 -12.01 -19.60 2.84
C SER A 290 -11.15 -20.72 3.45
N ARG A 291 -9.91 -20.85 2.97
CA ARG A 291 -8.89 -21.74 3.54
C ARG A 291 -7.70 -20.92 3.99
N LEU A 292 -7.10 -21.26 5.13
CA LEU A 292 -5.81 -20.72 5.57
C LEU A 292 -4.74 -21.80 5.46
N VAL A 293 -3.62 -21.44 4.84
CA VAL A 293 -2.36 -22.19 4.89
C VAL A 293 -1.32 -21.36 5.62
N VAL A 294 -0.73 -21.92 6.67
CA VAL A 294 0.36 -21.30 7.44
C VAL A 294 1.66 -21.97 7.02
N ILE A 295 2.67 -21.17 6.66
CA ILE A 295 4.01 -21.66 6.31
C ILE A 295 4.92 -21.52 7.54
N PRO A 296 5.37 -22.65 8.14
CA PRO A 296 6.16 -22.63 9.37
C PRO A 296 7.50 -21.89 9.20
N GLY A 297 7.88 -21.13 10.22
CA GLY A 297 9.14 -20.41 10.28
C GLY A 297 9.39 -19.42 9.15
N ALA A 298 8.36 -18.95 8.44
CA ALA A 298 8.45 -17.92 7.41
C ALA A 298 7.92 -16.56 7.91
N GLY A 299 8.53 -15.49 7.42
CA GLY A 299 8.14 -14.10 7.66
C GLY A 299 7.12 -13.58 6.64
N HIS A 300 7.26 -12.30 6.28
CA HIS A 300 6.33 -11.58 5.39
C HIS A 300 6.54 -11.93 3.90
N MET A 301 7.74 -12.40 3.55
CA MET A 301 8.21 -12.61 2.18
C MET A 301 8.25 -14.10 1.82
N VAL A 302 7.37 -14.92 2.40
CA VAL A 302 7.12 -16.36 2.13
C VAL A 302 7.39 -16.80 0.68
N HIS A 303 6.95 -16.05 -0.34
CA HIS A 303 7.16 -16.41 -1.75
C HIS A 303 8.64 -16.38 -2.21
N LEU A 304 9.51 -15.68 -1.48
CA LEU A 304 10.97 -15.66 -1.61
C LEU A 304 11.66 -16.54 -0.54
N GLU A 305 11.11 -16.58 0.67
CA GLU A 305 11.68 -17.32 1.81
C GLU A 305 11.49 -18.84 1.71
N ARG A 306 10.33 -19.27 1.24
CA ARG A 306 9.85 -20.66 1.19
C ARG A 306 9.12 -20.90 -0.15
N PRO A 307 9.80 -20.76 -1.30
CA PRO A 307 9.16 -20.74 -2.61
C PRO A 307 8.52 -22.08 -2.99
N ALA A 308 9.03 -23.20 -2.47
CA ALA A 308 8.46 -24.53 -2.73
C ALA A 308 7.13 -24.72 -1.98
N GLU A 309 7.11 -24.35 -0.70
CA GLU A 309 5.94 -24.42 0.18
C GLU A 309 4.85 -23.42 -0.25
N PHE A 310 5.25 -22.22 -0.66
CA PHE A 310 4.34 -21.23 -1.24
C PHE A 310 3.68 -21.75 -2.53
N ARG A 311 4.45 -22.37 -3.43
CA ARG A 311 3.92 -23.02 -4.64
C ARG A 311 3.00 -24.19 -4.28
N ALA A 312 3.36 -25.01 -3.30
CA ALA A 312 2.55 -26.16 -2.85
C ALA A 312 1.19 -25.72 -2.26
N ALA A 313 1.14 -24.56 -1.59
CA ALA A 313 -0.12 -23.96 -1.13
C ALA A 313 -0.94 -23.37 -2.30
N LEU A 314 -0.28 -22.66 -3.22
CA LEU A 314 -0.95 -21.87 -4.26
C LEU A 314 -1.43 -22.69 -5.47
N LEU A 315 -0.60 -23.57 -6.01
CA LEU A 315 -0.89 -24.23 -7.29
C LEU A 315 -2.13 -25.13 -7.27
N PRO A 316 -2.39 -25.95 -6.23
CA PRO A 316 -3.62 -26.74 -6.16
C PRO A 316 -4.87 -25.85 -6.14
N PHE A 317 -4.87 -24.78 -5.33
CA PHE A 317 -5.97 -23.83 -5.25
C PHE A 317 -6.28 -23.16 -6.60
N LEU A 318 -5.25 -22.83 -7.40
CA LEU A 318 -5.44 -22.25 -8.72
C LEU A 318 -6.07 -23.25 -9.71
N ALA A 319 -5.78 -24.55 -9.58
CA ALA A 319 -6.18 -25.61 -10.50
C ALA A 319 -7.63 -26.13 -10.32
N GLU A 320 -8.27 -25.84 -9.18
CA GLU A 320 -9.68 -26.18 -8.88
C GLU A 320 -10.72 -25.54 -9.81
#